data_AF-A0A432QRC1-F1
#
_entry.id   AF-A0A432QRC1-F1
#
_cell.length_a   1.000
_cell.length_b   1.000
_cell.length_c   1.000
_cell.angle_alpha   90.00
_cell.angle_beta   90.00
_cell.angle_gamma   90.00
#
_symmetry.space_group_name_H-M   'P 1'
#
loop_
_entity.id
_entity.type
_entity.pdbx_description
1 polymer ?
#
loop_
_entity_poly.entity_id
_entity_poly.type
_entity_poly.pdbx_seq_one_letter_code
_entity_poly.pdbx_strand_id
1 'polypeptide(L)'
;MSIHPVVQSLVFLFWITIFSCQQFFLGIAHGAVAPGPDGGGYYSGRTTYDWIDISGTGTEVQLDDEDFSGPINFAPGFTFAFYGTSYINFYIQSNGLISFFADSNNAEIIDQDNQCQLPDTNPPANFIALMWDDLDPFFDGNIYYQFFSAGSCPYLSYDGACLVVEYHNIPVFERDLSASTFEAVLLDNNAIIVQFNSSELGLNWGDESTTGIEGENPASGHGISYACNTAGTLFHGLAVEFSDNPDISYKSDFYWPMFLPAILNSVQGN
;
A
#
# COMPACT_ATOMS: atom_id res chain seq x y z
N MET A 1 -70.36 35.94 18.73
CA MET A 1 -69.03 35.30 18.91
C MET A 1 -69.22 33.84 18.53
N SER A 2 -69.18 33.51 17.23
CA SER A 2 -67.98 33.11 16.46
C SER A 2 -67.33 31.88 17.10
N ILE A 3 -67.26 30.68 16.53
CA ILE A 3 -67.62 30.08 15.23
C ILE A 3 -67.58 28.54 15.44
N HIS A 4 -68.52 27.79 14.85
CA HIS A 4 -68.47 26.34 14.54
C HIS A 4 -67.33 26.02 13.52
N PRO A 5 -67.10 24.79 12.99
CA PRO A 5 -67.53 23.41 13.34
C PRO A 5 -66.36 22.35 13.33
N VAL A 6 -66.46 21.19 14.00
CA VAL A 6 -66.84 19.82 13.51
C VAL A 6 -65.81 19.09 12.61
N VAL A 7 -65.62 17.81 12.97
CA VAL A 7 -65.14 16.62 12.22
C VAL A 7 -63.62 16.39 12.13
N GLN A 8 -63.12 15.47 12.96
CA GLN A 8 -61.90 14.71 12.68
C GLN A 8 -62.25 13.55 11.73
N SER A 9 -61.72 13.59 10.51
CA SER A 9 -61.68 12.46 9.57
C SER A 9 -60.27 11.87 9.54
N LEU A 10 -60.20 10.55 9.67
CA LEU A 10 -59.02 9.72 9.49
C LEU A 10 -58.37 9.99 8.11
N VAL A 11 -57.06 10.22 8.09
CA VAL A 11 -56.23 10.07 6.90
C VAL A 11 -55.08 9.12 7.24
N PHE A 12 -55.08 7.97 6.54
CA PHE A 12 -53.98 7.02 6.51
C PHE A 12 -52.75 7.69 5.89
N LEU A 13 -51.62 7.75 6.62
CA LEU A 13 -50.32 8.07 6.04
C LEU A 13 -49.45 6.80 6.04
N PHE A 14 -49.14 6.33 4.83
CA PHE A 14 -48.12 5.32 4.55
C PHE A 14 -46.76 5.86 5.00
N TRP A 15 -46.10 5.18 5.95
CA TRP A 15 -44.68 5.39 6.20
C TRP A 15 -43.89 4.39 5.35
N ILE A 16 -43.25 4.90 4.30
CA ILE A 16 -42.19 4.20 3.60
C ILE A 16 -40.98 4.22 4.53
N THR A 17 -40.68 3.10 5.18
CA THR A 17 -39.38 2.91 5.85
C THR A 17 -38.32 2.76 4.77
N ILE A 18 -37.62 3.85 4.47
CA ILE A 18 -36.31 3.80 3.82
C ILE A 18 -35.37 3.23 4.89
N PHE A 19 -35.01 1.95 4.77
CA PHE A 19 -33.82 1.43 5.43
C PHE A 19 -32.62 2.14 4.83
N SER A 20 -32.21 3.27 5.41
CA SER A 20 -30.87 3.77 5.20
C SER A 20 -29.94 2.82 5.95
N CYS A 21 -29.16 2.05 5.19
CA CYS A 21 -27.97 1.40 5.71
C CYS A 21 -26.99 2.52 6.07
N GLN A 22 -27.15 3.12 7.26
CA GLN A 22 -26.09 3.91 7.84
C GLN A 22 -25.03 2.93 8.34
N GLN A 23 -24.11 2.61 7.45
CA GLN A 23 -22.83 2.03 7.82
C GLN A 23 -22.22 2.98 8.85
N PHE A 24 -22.12 2.53 10.09
CA PHE A 24 -21.33 3.18 11.12
C PHE A 24 -19.88 3.09 10.65
N PHE A 25 -19.40 4.13 9.96
CA PHE A 25 -17.97 4.37 9.85
C PHE A 25 -17.49 4.77 11.23
N LEU A 26 -17.09 3.79 12.04
CA LEU A 26 -16.09 4.01 13.08
C LEU A 26 -14.82 4.36 12.31
N GLY A 27 -14.63 5.66 12.07
CA GLY A 27 -13.40 6.20 11.52
C GLY A 27 -12.29 5.97 12.54
N ILE A 28 -11.63 4.83 12.45
CA ILE A 28 -10.27 4.72 12.94
C ILE A 28 -9.43 5.42 11.87
N ALA A 29 -8.93 6.60 12.20
CA ALA A 29 -7.84 7.19 11.45
C ALA A 29 -6.62 6.30 11.67
N HIS A 30 -6.50 5.24 10.86
CA HIS A 30 -5.29 4.42 10.82
C HIS A 30 -4.23 5.26 10.12
N GLY A 31 -3.26 5.73 10.91
CA GLY A 31 -2.32 6.77 10.50
C GLY A 31 -1.49 6.33 9.32
N ALA A 32 -1.71 6.96 8.16
CA ALA A 32 -0.66 7.09 7.16
C ALA A 32 0.47 7.88 7.83
N VAL A 33 1.63 7.25 8.00
CA VAL A 33 2.85 7.99 8.28
C VAL A 33 3.12 8.83 7.03
N ALA A 34 3.39 10.13 7.23
CA ALA A 34 3.72 11.14 6.22
C ALA A 34 3.15 10.95 4.79
N PRO A 35 2.09 11.68 4.36
CA PRO A 35 1.65 11.66 2.96
C PRO A 35 2.67 12.24 1.97
N GLY A 36 3.70 12.96 2.43
CA GLY A 36 4.70 13.60 1.57
C GLY A 36 4.36 15.04 1.14
N PRO A 37 5.15 15.65 0.24
CA PRO A 37 6.29 15.00 -0.41
C PRO A 37 7.42 14.78 0.60
N ASP A 38 8.17 13.70 0.41
CA ASP A 38 9.47 13.53 1.05
C ASP A 38 10.55 14.39 0.39
N GLY A 39 11.81 14.24 0.80
CA GLY A 39 12.95 14.98 0.24
C GLY A 39 13.23 14.67 -1.23
N GLY A 40 12.78 13.51 -1.73
CA GLY A 40 12.87 13.10 -3.13
C GLY A 40 11.67 13.50 -3.99
N GLY A 41 10.61 14.03 -3.39
CA GLY A 41 9.38 14.46 -4.07
C GLY A 41 8.26 13.42 -4.09
N TYR A 42 8.44 12.26 -3.47
CA TYR A 42 7.43 11.20 -3.43
C TYR A 42 6.35 11.48 -2.40
N TYR A 43 5.11 11.19 -2.78
CA TYR A 43 3.94 11.15 -1.92
C TYR A 43 3.54 9.70 -1.63
N SER A 44 2.90 9.44 -0.50
CA SER A 44 2.33 8.14 -0.14
C SER A 44 0.86 8.27 0.24
N GLY A 45 0.02 7.35 -0.24
CA GLY A 45 -1.38 7.34 0.17
C GLY A 45 -2.20 6.22 -0.44
N ARG A 46 -3.46 6.11 -0.01
CA ARG A 46 -4.34 5.05 -0.50
C ARG A 46 -4.73 5.28 -1.95
N THR A 47 -4.84 4.20 -2.70
CA THR A 47 -5.31 4.19 -4.09
C THR A 47 -6.35 3.09 -4.31
N THR A 48 -6.78 2.90 -5.55
CA THR A 48 -7.77 1.86 -5.89
C THR A 48 -7.12 0.47 -5.85
N TYR A 49 -7.71 -0.44 -5.11
CA TYR A 49 -7.31 -1.84 -5.10
C TYR A 49 -7.80 -2.56 -6.36
N ASP A 50 -6.89 -3.21 -7.07
CA ASP A 50 -7.13 -4.04 -8.25
C ASP A 50 -6.03 -5.11 -8.36
N TRP A 51 -6.27 -6.24 -7.67
CA TRP A 51 -5.30 -7.34 -7.51
C TRP A 51 -4.94 -8.02 -8.83
N ILE A 52 -3.65 -8.29 -9.04
CA ILE A 52 -3.15 -9.02 -10.20
C ILE A 52 -2.60 -10.37 -9.76
N ASP A 53 -3.39 -11.43 -9.94
CA ASP A 53 -2.90 -12.78 -9.68
C ASP A 53 -1.94 -13.24 -10.80
N ILE A 54 -0.66 -13.35 -10.48
CA ILE A 54 0.39 -13.89 -11.36
C ILE A 54 0.92 -15.24 -10.86
N SER A 55 0.37 -15.83 -9.80
CA SER A 55 0.79 -17.13 -9.26
C SER A 55 0.74 -18.27 -10.29
N GLY A 56 -0.12 -18.16 -11.31
CA GLY A 56 -0.25 -19.12 -12.40
C GLY A 56 0.47 -18.74 -13.71
N THR A 57 1.01 -17.53 -13.83
CA THR A 57 1.56 -17.00 -15.11
C THR A 57 2.93 -16.35 -15.00
N GLY A 58 3.32 -15.93 -13.80
CA GLY A 58 4.58 -15.27 -13.51
C GLY A 58 5.78 -16.21 -13.60
N THR A 59 6.96 -15.62 -13.68
CA THR A 59 8.22 -16.34 -13.50
C THR A 59 8.45 -16.49 -12.00
N GLU A 60 8.55 -17.74 -11.55
CA GLU A 60 8.82 -18.07 -10.15
C GLU A 60 10.27 -17.71 -9.77
N VAL A 61 10.41 -17.17 -8.57
CA VAL A 61 11.68 -16.88 -7.90
C VAL A 61 11.77 -17.79 -6.69
N GLN A 62 12.79 -18.64 -6.66
CA GLN A 62 13.08 -19.48 -5.51
C GLN A 62 14.06 -18.73 -4.62
N LEU A 63 13.65 -18.45 -3.38
CA LEU A 63 14.48 -17.86 -2.33
C LEU A 63 14.41 -18.76 -1.11
N ASP A 64 15.55 -18.91 -0.44
CA ASP A 64 15.57 -19.45 0.92
C ASP A 64 15.24 -18.34 1.95
N ASP A 65 15.36 -18.67 3.24
CA ASP A 65 15.36 -17.70 4.33
C ASP A 65 16.58 -16.74 4.21
N GLU A 66 16.38 -15.45 4.49
CA GLU A 66 17.40 -14.40 4.32
C GLU A 66 18.13 -14.46 2.97
N ASP A 67 17.38 -14.49 1.86
CA ASP A 67 17.90 -14.64 0.50
C ASP A 67 17.38 -13.59 -0.48
N PHE A 68 18.04 -13.47 -1.63
CA PHE A 68 17.67 -12.55 -2.69
C PHE A 68 17.96 -13.11 -4.08
N SER A 69 17.18 -12.65 -5.06
CA SER A 69 17.36 -12.98 -6.47
C SER A 69 17.59 -11.72 -7.28
N GLY A 70 18.64 -11.75 -8.10
CA GLY A 70 18.95 -10.73 -9.08
C GLY A 70 20.44 -10.65 -9.43
N PRO A 71 20.82 -9.69 -10.28
CA PRO A 71 19.96 -8.69 -10.89
C PRO A 71 18.99 -9.30 -11.91
N ILE A 72 17.70 -9.02 -11.78
CA ILE A 72 16.68 -9.35 -12.78
C ILE A 72 16.56 -8.15 -13.72
N ASN A 73 16.91 -8.33 -14.99
CA ASN A 73 16.83 -7.25 -15.96
C ASN A 73 15.38 -6.92 -16.29
N PHE A 74 15.08 -5.63 -16.43
CA PHE A 74 13.80 -5.18 -16.94
C PHE A 74 13.57 -5.66 -18.37
N ALA A 75 12.32 -5.97 -18.69
CA ALA A 75 11.93 -6.35 -20.04
C ALA A 75 12.27 -5.24 -21.04
N PRO A 76 12.69 -5.56 -22.28
CA PRO A 76 12.97 -4.55 -23.29
C PRO A 76 11.80 -3.59 -23.50
N GLY A 77 12.07 -2.28 -23.38
CA GLY A 77 11.06 -1.24 -23.53
C GLY A 77 10.34 -0.86 -22.23
N PHE A 78 10.57 -1.56 -21.13
CA PHE A 78 10.18 -1.12 -19.79
C PHE A 78 11.26 -0.20 -19.22
N THR A 79 10.85 0.95 -18.70
CA THR A 79 11.72 1.91 -18.01
C THR A 79 11.12 2.24 -16.67
N PHE A 80 11.95 2.29 -15.64
CA PHE A 80 11.54 2.67 -14.30
C PHE A 80 12.60 3.57 -13.68
N ALA A 81 12.17 4.74 -13.21
CA ALA A 81 12.97 5.66 -12.43
C ALA A 81 12.48 5.68 -10.99
N PHE A 82 13.43 5.67 -10.06
CA PHE A 82 13.16 5.68 -8.63
C PHE A 82 14.08 6.71 -7.97
N TYR A 83 13.50 7.66 -7.24
CA TYR A 83 14.21 8.82 -6.67
C TYR A 83 15.08 9.58 -7.70
N GLY A 84 14.60 9.69 -8.94
CA GLY A 84 15.28 10.39 -10.04
C GLY A 84 16.37 9.59 -10.75
N THR A 85 16.68 8.38 -10.29
CA THR A 85 17.66 7.48 -10.90
C THR A 85 16.95 6.42 -11.74
N SER A 86 17.35 6.24 -13.00
CA SER A 86 16.81 5.20 -13.88
C SER A 86 17.51 3.87 -13.66
N TYR A 87 16.73 2.81 -13.45
CA TYR A 87 17.24 1.46 -13.27
C TYR A 87 16.94 0.59 -14.49
N ILE A 88 17.80 -0.40 -14.72
CA ILE A 88 17.65 -1.41 -15.78
C ILE A 88 17.46 -2.82 -15.23
N ASN A 89 17.59 -2.98 -13.93
CA ASN A 89 17.43 -4.21 -13.20
C ASN A 89 16.99 -3.92 -11.77
N PHE A 90 16.53 -4.96 -11.10
CA PHE A 90 16.06 -4.95 -9.73
C PHE A 90 16.41 -6.28 -9.07
N TYR A 91 16.26 -6.33 -7.75
CA TYR A 91 16.42 -7.53 -6.95
C TYR A 91 15.14 -7.74 -6.13
N ILE A 92 14.78 -9.00 -5.91
CA ILE A 92 13.67 -9.43 -5.05
C ILE A 92 14.28 -10.13 -3.84
N GLN A 93 13.82 -9.84 -2.63
CA GLN A 93 14.37 -10.40 -1.38
C GLN A 93 13.31 -11.22 -0.64
N SER A 94 13.70 -12.21 0.17
CA SER A 94 12.78 -13.07 0.93
C SER A 94 11.82 -12.25 1.81
N ASN A 95 12.36 -11.20 2.43
CA ASN A 95 11.72 -10.36 3.45
C ASN A 95 10.80 -9.26 2.89
N GLY A 96 10.19 -9.45 1.71
CA GLY A 96 9.18 -8.51 1.21
C GLY A 96 9.73 -7.18 0.69
N LEU A 97 10.99 -7.19 0.23
CA LEU A 97 11.68 -6.03 -0.35
C LEU A 97 11.91 -6.19 -1.86
N ILE A 98 11.88 -5.06 -2.57
CA ILE A 98 12.44 -4.91 -3.92
C ILE A 98 13.52 -3.83 -3.86
N SER A 99 14.73 -4.11 -4.34
CA SER A 99 15.84 -3.16 -4.27
C SER A 99 16.51 -2.89 -5.61
N PHE A 100 17.24 -1.78 -5.67
CA PHE A 100 17.88 -1.27 -6.88
C PHE A 100 19.39 -1.02 -6.69
N PHE A 101 20.11 -2.00 -6.13
CA PHE A 101 21.53 -1.85 -5.81
C PHE A 101 22.39 -1.44 -7.01
N ALA A 102 23.30 -0.48 -6.81
CA ALA A 102 24.20 0.00 -7.84
C ALA A 102 25.33 -1.01 -8.17
N ASP A 103 25.70 -1.87 -7.22
CA ASP A 103 26.65 -2.96 -7.42
C ASP A 103 26.21 -4.27 -6.73
N SER A 104 26.34 -5.39 -7.43
CA SER A 104 25.96 -6.72 -6.91
C SER A 104 26.87 -7.23 -5.78
N ASN A 105 27.97 -6.53 -5.50
CA ASN A 105 28.92 -6.90 -4.44
C ASN A 105 28.50 -6.37 -3.06
N ASN A 106 27.44 -5.57 -3.02
CA ASN A 106 26.95 -4.83 -1.87
C ASN A 106 25.43 -5.01 -1.78
N ALA A 107 24.98 -6.28 -1.77
CA ALA A 107 23.70 -6.68 -1.20
C ALA A 107 23.73 -6.37 0.32
N GLU A 108 23.88 -5.09 0.65
CA GLU A 108 24.08 -4.56 1.99
C GLU A 108 22.79 -4.77 2.74
N ILE A 109 22.72 -5.97 3.32
CA ILE A 109 21.83 -6.42 4.38
C ILE A 109 20.41 -6.67 3.85
N ILE A 110 20.17 -7.92 3.44
CA ILE A 110 18.87 -8.54 3.72
C ILE A 110 18.82 -8.58 5.23
N ASP A 111 17.98 -7.72 5.80
CA ASP A 111 17.73 -7.70 7.23
C ASP A 111 16.34 -8.25 7.46
N GLN A 112 16.22 -9.19 8.37
CA GLN A 112 14.96 -9.54 9.00
C GLN A 112 14.40 -8.38 9.83
N ASP A 113 15.29 -7.57 10.42
CA ASP A 113 14.91 -6.41 11.21
C ASP A 113 14.54 -5.27 10.26
N ASN A 114 13.24 -4.98 10.18
CA ASN A 114 12.77 -3.90 9.33
C ASN A 114 13.25 -2.52 9.78
N GLN A 115 13.38 -1.60 8.82
CA GLN A 115 13.65 -0.19 9.12
C GLN A 115 12.34 0.57 9.34
N CYS A 116 12.23 1.22 10.49
CA CYS A 116 11.04 1.98 10.88
C CYS A 116 11.42 3.18 11.78
N GLN A 117 11.18 4.45 11.42
CA GLN A 117 10.52 5.01 10.21
C GLN A 117 11.52 5.38 9.10
N LEU A 118 11.03 5.41 7.86
CA LEU A 118 11.78 5.88 6.69
C LEU A 118 11.66 7.42 6.53
N PRO A 119 12.73 8.12 6.10
CA PRO A 119 14.03 7.57 5.77
C PRO A 119 14.85 7.22 7.03
N ASP A 120 15.59 6.12 6.96
CA ASP A 120 16.61 5.71 7.90
C ASP A 120 17.99 5.86 7.24
N THR A 121 18.94 6.46 7.94
CA THR A 121 20.30 6.66 7.41
C THR A 121 21.20 5.44 7.52
N ASN A 122 20.74 4.37 8.17
CA ASN A 122 21.42 3.08 8.21
C ASN A 122 21.13 2.30 6.91
N PRO A 123 22.07 1.48 6.40
CA PRO A 123 21.78 0.56 5.31
C PRO A 123 20.79 -0.55 5.75
N PRO A 124 20.04 -1.16 4.82
CA PRO A 124 20.01 -0.88 3.38
C PRO A 124 19.39 0.48 3.04
N ALA A 125 19.58 0.92 1.79
CA ALA A 125 18.86 2.04 1.19
C ALA A 125 18.48 1.65 -0.24
N ASN A 126 17.69 2.50 -0.92
CA ASN A 126 17.31 2.30 -2.31
C ASN A 126 16.42 1.06 -2.56
N PHE A 127 15.29 1.01 -1.85
CA PHE A 127 14.35 -0.11 -1.84
C PHE A 127 12.89 0.33 -1.80
N ILE A 128 12.02 -0.62 -2.12
CA ILE A 128 10.58 -0.61 -1.91
C ILE A 128 10.27 -1.69 -0.88
N ALA A 129 9.70 -1.29 0.25
CA ALA A 129 9.22 -2.18 1.29
C ALA A 129 7.72 -2.39 1.14
N LEU A 130 7.33 -3.63 0.78
CA LEU A 130 5.92 -3.98 0.61
C LEU A 130 5.34 -4.31 1.99
N MET A 131 5.88 -5.36 2.60
CA MET A 131 5.55 -5.83 3.94
C MET A 131 6.85 -6.34 4.57
N TRP A 132 7.81 -5.43 4.74
CA TRP A 132 9.14 -5.81 5.19
C TRP A 132 9.10 -6.27 6.65
N ASP A 133 9.38 -7.56 6.82
CA ASP A 133 9.53 -8.30 8.07
C ASP A 133 10.38 -9.56 7.79
N ASP A 134 10.62 -10.36 8.82
CA ASP A 134 11.28 -11.66 8.82
C ASP A 134 10.37 -12.73 8.15
N LEU A 135 10.44 -12.85 6.82
CA LEU A 135 9.58 -13.73 6.03
C LEU A 135 10.35 -14.96 5.55
N ASP A 136 9.69 -16.12 5.56
CA ASP A 136 10.32 -17.40 5.26
C ASP A 136 9.70 -18.09 4.03
N PRO A 137 10.13 -17.73 2.80
CA PRO A 137 9.69 -18.42 1.58
C PRO A 137 10.25 -19.84 1.44
N PHE A 138 11.22 -20.26 2.27
CA PHE A 138 11.71 -21.64 2.27
C PHE A 138 10.67 -22.59 2.88
N PHE A 139 9.92 -22.13 3.88
CA PHE A 139 8.92 -22.96 4.55
C PHE A 139 7.66 -23.20 3.72
N ASP A 140 7.07 -22.15 3.14
CA ASP A 140 5.87 -22.24 2.29
C ASP A 140 5.72 -21.01 1.39
N GLY A 141 4.79 -21.10 0.44
CA GLY A 141 4.47 -20.05 -0.51
C GLY A 141 5.52 -19.88 -1.61
N ASN A 142 5.27 -18.92 -2.49
CA ASN A 142 6.08 -18.70 -3.68
C ASN A 142 6.15 -17.22 -4.04
N ILE A 143 7.25 -16.80 -4.65
CA ILE A 143 7.45 -15.44 -5.12
C ILE A 143 7.48 -15.45 -6.64
N TYR A 144 6.78 -14.51 -7.27
CA TYR A 144 6.67 -14.42 -8.72
C TYR A 144 6.94 -13.00 -9.21
N TYR A 145 7.42 -12.89 -10.45
CA TYR A 145 7.39 -11.62 -11.17
C TYR A 145 6.88 -11.79 -12.59
N GLN A 146 6.23 -10.75 -13.12
CA GLN A 146 5.76 -10.72 -14.50
C GLN A 146 5.81 -9.32 -15.10
N PHE A 147 6.33 -9.22 -16.31
CA PHE A 147 6.28 -8.00 -17.11
C PHE A 147 5.06 -8.01 -18.02
N PHE A 148 4.37 -6.87 -18.06
CA PHE A 148 3.31 -6.57 -18.99
C PHE A 148 3.75 -5.42 -19.89
N SER A 149 3.64 -5.62 -21.20
CA SER A 149 3.95 -4.58 -22.18
C SER A 149 2.90 -3.46 -22.15
N ALA A 150 3.23 -2.31 -22.73
CA ALA A 150 2.28 -1.21 -22.87
C ALA A 150 0.96 -1.67 -23.51
N GLY A 151 -0.16 -1.29 -22.90
CA GLY A 151 -1.52 -1.69 -23.28
C GLY A 151 -1.93 -3.08 -22.82
N SER A 152 -1.10 -3.76 -22.01
CA SER A 152 -1.43 -5.07 -21.43
C SER A 152 -1.29 -5.12 -19.91
N CYS A 153 -0.97 -4.00 -19.26
CA CYS A 153 -0.93 -3.95 -17.80
C CYS A 153 -2.34 -4.19 -17.22
N PRO A 154 -2.54 -5.20 -16.36
CA PRO A 154 -3.87 -5.50 -15.84
C PRO A 154 -4.40 -4.43 -14.88
N TYR A 155 -3.50 -3.78 -14.10
CA TYR A 155 -3.85 -2.80 -13.07
C TYR A 155 -4.70 -1.68 -13.66
N LEU A 156 -5.97 -1.61 -13.29
CA LEU A 156 -6.96 -0.63 -13.76
C LEU A 156 -7.00 -0.47 -15.28
N SER A 157 -6.64 -1.53 -16.02
CA SER A 157 -6.45 -1.46 -17.48
C SER A 157 -5.50 -0.34 -17.92
N TYR A 158 -4.42 -0.13 -17.17
CA TYR A 158 -3.44 0.92 -17.42
C TYR A 158 -2.83 0.80 -18.83
N ASP A 159 -2.83 1.91 -19.57
CA ASP A 159 -2.38 1.96 -20.96
C ASP A 159 -0.86 1.75 -21.11
N GLY A 160 -0.09 1.99 -20.06
CA GLY A 160 1.36 1.79 -20.05
C GLY A 160 1.77 0.35 -19.74
N ALA A 161 3.08 0.14 -19.66
CA ALA A 161 3.69 -1.11 -19.23
C ALA A 161 3.77 -1.18 -17.70
N CYS A 162 3.83 -2.39 -17.15
CA CYS A 162 4.07 -2.58 -15.73
C CYS A 162 4.85 -3.86 -15.44
N LEU A 163 5.55 -3.85 -14.30
CA LEU A 163 6.12 -5.03 -13.65
C LEU A 163 5.28 -5.32 -12.41
N VAL A 164 4.85 -6.57 -12.26
CA VAL A 164 4.22 -7.08 -11.03
C VAL A 164 5.19 -8.01 -10.33
N VAL A 165 5.34 -7.86 -9.02
CA VAL A 165 6.07 -8.78 -8.14
C VAL A 165 5.12 -9.21 -7.03
N GLU A 166 4.78 -10.49 -6.99
CA GLU A 166 3.82 -11.09 -6.05
C GLU A 166 4.56 -11.98 -5.06
N TYR A 167 4.30 -11.77 -3.76
CA TYR A 167 4.61 -12.70 -2.68
C TYR A 167 3.30 -13.44 -2.37
N HIS A 168 3.27 -14.74 -2.68
CA HIS A 168 2.06 -15.55 -2.61
C HIS A 168 2.14 -16.54 -1.44
N ASN A 169 1.28 -16.36 -0.45
CA ASN A 169 1.20 -17.20 0.75
C ASN A 169 2.55 -17.39 1.49
N ILE A 170 3.33 -16.31 1.64
CA ILE A 170 4.61 -16.37 2.36
C ILE A 170 4.37 -16.28 3.88
N PRO A 171 4.86 -17.24 4.69
CA PRO A 171 4.76 -17.20 6.13
C PRO A 171 5.80 -16.25 6.74
N VAL A 172 5.58 -15.88 8.00
CA VAL A 172 6.55 -15.15 8.82
C VAL A 172 7.42 -16.16 9.57
N PHE A 173 8.73 -15.95 9.60
CA PHE A 173 9.70 -16.87 10.21
C PHE A 173 9.35 -17.16 11.68
N GLU A 174 9.32 -18.45 12.04
CA GLU A 174 9.03 -18.97 13.39
C GLU A 174 7.75 -18.44 14.09
N ARG A 175 6.82 -17.80 13.36
CA ARG A 175 5.56 -17.28 13.91
C ARG A 175 4.39 -18.11 13.38
N ASP A 176 3.51 -18.59 14.27
CA ASP A 176 2.29 -19.36 13.96
C ASP A 176 1.19 -18.53 13.21
N LEU A 177 1.60 -17.47 12.51
CA LEU A 177 0.73 -16.49 11.90
C LEU A 177 0.57 -16.77 10.41
N SER A 178 -0.66 -16.61 9.96
CA SER A 178 -1.17 -16.87 8.63
C SER A 178 -0.27 -16.36 7.48
N ALA A 179 -0.25 -17.13 6.41
CA ALA A 179 0.47 -16.82 5.19
C ALA A 179 0.01 -15.47 4.58
N SER A 180 0.98 -14.64 4.20
CA SER A 180 0.74 -13.31 3.64
C SER A 180 0.78 -13.35 2.12
N THR A 181 -0.19 -12.69 1.51
CA THR A 181 -0.25 -12.50 0.06
C THR A 181 -0.34 -11.01 -0.25
N PHE A 182 0.69 -10.49 -0.91
CA PHE A 182 0.84 -9.07 -1.24
C PHE A 182 1.68 -8.90 -2.50
N GLU A 183 1.55 -7.75 -3.16
CA GLU A 183 2.27 -7.48 -4.42
C GLU A 183 2.71 -6.02 -4.53
N ALA A 184 3.73 -5.81 -5.36
CA ALA A 184 4.07 -4.50 -5.90
C ALA A 184 3.81 -4.46 -7.41
N VAL A 185 3.23 -3.36 -7.87
CA VAL A 185 3.06 -3.02 -9.29
C VAL A 185 3.90 -1.77 -9.57
N LEU A 186 4.96 -1.92 -10.34
CA LEU A 186 5.79 -0.82 -10.83
C LEU A 186 5.28 -0.40 -12.21
N LEU A 187 4.74 0.81 -12.31
CA LEU A 187 4.23 1.36 -13.56
C LEU A 187 5.36 2.09 -14.31
N ASP A 188 5.29 2.08 -15.64
CA ASP A 188 6.26 2.78 -16.50
C ASP A 188 6.21 4.32 -16.42
N ASN A 189 5.25 4.87 -15.69
CA ASN A 189 5.22 6.28 -15.27
C ASN A 189 5.91 6.53 -13.91
N ASN A 190 6.61 5.53 -13.38
CA ASN A 190 7.34 5.52 -12.09
C ASN A 190 6.48 5.44 -10.82
N ALA A 191 5.15 5.32 -10.94
CA ALA A 191 4.31 5.06 -9.78
C ALA A 191 4.49 3.61 -9.28
N ILE A 192 4.39 3.45 -7.96
CA ILE A 192 4.55 2.19 -7.26
C ILE A 192 3.25 1.91 -6.52
N ILE A 193 2.58 0.81 -6.83
CA ILE A 193 1.40 0.37 -6.10
C ILE A 193 1.76 -0.83 -5.25
N VAL A 194 1.43 -0.81 -3.96
CA VAL A 194 1.56 -1.96 -3.05
C VAL A 194 0.16 -2.41 -2.64
N GLN A 195 -0.17 -3.69 -2.83
CA GLN A 195 -1.50 -4.24 -2.57
C GLN A 195 -1.45 -5.45 -1.65
N PHE A 196 -2.51 -5.66 -0.86
CA PHE A 196 -2.60 -6.75 0.12
C PHE A 196 -3.88 -7.58 -0.08
N ASN A 197 -3.75 -8.90 -0.26
CA ASN A 197 -4.86 -9.80 -0.59
C ASN A 197 -5.13 -10.90 0.45
N SER A 198 -4.34 -11.05 1.50
CA SER A 198 -4.67 -12.04 2.54
C SER A 198 -5.72 -11.54 3.53
N SER A 199 -6.77 -12.32 3.76
CA SER A 199 -7.75 -12.08 4.85
C SER A 199 -7.16 -12.30 6.23
N GLU A 200 -6.03 -13.01 6.28
CA GLU A 200 -5.22 -13.28 7.46
C GLU A 200 -3.79 -12.91 7.05
N LEU A 201 -3.48 -11.60 7.01
CA LEU A 201 -2.08 -11.19 6.91
C LEU A 201 -1.35 -11.75 8.13
N GLY A 202 -0.15 -12.30 7.92
CA GLY A 202 0.77 -12.60 9.01
C GLY A 202 0.99 -11.34 9.84
N LEU A 203 1.05 -11.52 11.16
CA LEU A 203 1.09 -10.43 12.16
C LEU A 203 -0.24 -9.68 12.25
N ASN A 204 -0.46 -8.95 13.35
CA ASN A 204 -1.69 -8.20 13.55
C ASN A 204 -1.75 -6.98 12.59
N TRP A 205 -1.77 -7.22 11.27
CA TRP A 205 -2.17 -6.24 10.26
C TRP A 205 -1.20 -5.04 10.20
N GLY A 206 0.09 -5.29 9.99
CA GLY A 206 1.13 -4.25 9.96
C GLY A 206 1.91 -4.06 11.28
N ASP A 207 1.64 -4.90 12.28
CA ASP A 207 2.45 -5.05 13.48
C ASP A 207 3.80 -5.66 13.07
N GLU A 208 4.93 -5.10 13.52
CA GLU A 208 6.30 -5.56 13.19
C GLU A 208 6.73 -5.46 11.71
N SER A 209 5.90 -4.90 10.81
CA SER A 209 6.27 -4.72 9.40
C SER A 209 6.43 -3.25 8.97
N THR A 210 7.21 -3.03 7.91
CA THR A 210 7.33 -1.73 7.22
C THR A 210 6.72 -1.80 5.82
N THR A 211 5.90 -0.80 5.49
CA THR A 211 5.46 -0.53 4.11
C THR A 211 5.88 0.89 3.75
N GLY A 212 6.70 1.05 2.71
CA GLY A 212 7.30 2.34 2.38
C GLY A 212 8.28 2.25 1.22
N ILE A 213 8.92 3.38 0.91
CA ILE A 213 10.01 3.45 -0.06
C ILE A 213 11.15 4.29 0.51
N GLU A 214 12.37 4.00 0.08
CA GLU A 214 13.56 4.78 0.42
C GLU A 214 14.52 4.84 -0.76
N GLY A 215 15.07 6.02 -1.04
CA GLY A 215 16.03 6.23 -2.13
C GLY A 215 17.49 6.04 -1.69
N GLU A 216 18.42 6.22 -2.62
CA GLU A 216 19.88 6.09 -2.35
C GLU A 216 20.48 7.18 -1.44
N ASN A 217 19.70 8.18 -1.03
CA ASN A 217 20.17 9.32 -0.22
C ASN A 217 19.21 9.64 0.94
N PRO A 218 19.03 8.70 1.90
CA PRO A 218 18.12 8.89 3.03
C PRO A 218 18.49 10.12 3.88
N ALA A 219 19.78 10.47 3.97
CA ALA A 219 20.25 11.66 4.67
C ALA A 219 19.71 12.99 4.10
N SER A 220 19.24 12.98 2.84
CA SER A 220 18.57 14.12 2.20
C SER A 220 17.05 14.07 2.29
N GLY A 221 16.50 13.13 3.07
CA GLY A 221 15.06 12.94 3.24
C GLY A 221 14.43 12.07 2.16
N HIS A 222 15.20 11.29 1.40
CA HIS A 222 14.67 10.39 0.37
C HIS A 222 14.09 9.12 1.00
N GLY A 223 12.89 9.20 1.55
CA GLY A 223 12.19 8.06 2.10
C GLY A 223 10.84 8.47 2.70
N ILE A 224 9.89 7.55 2.62
CA ILE A 224 8.52 7.76 3.09
C ILE A 224 7.91 6.41 3.49
N SER A 225 7.55 6.27 4.77
CA SER A 225 6.75 5.14 5.26
C SER A 225 5.27 5.43 5.09
N TYR A 226 4.48 4.44 4.65
CA TYR A 226 3.02 4.45 4.81
C TYR A 226 2.61 3.79 6.14
N ALA A 227 3.18 2.61 6.42
CA ALA A 227 2.97 1.83 7.63
C ALA A 227 4.31 1.41 8.24
N CYS A 228 4.34 1.29 9.56
CA CYS A 228 5.58 1.15 10.32
C CYS A 228 5.29 0.59 11.72
N ASN A 229 5.56 -0.70 11.95
CA ASN A 229 5.42 -1.38 13.24
C ASN A 229 4.13 -1.00 14.00
N THR A 230 2.99 -0.98 13.28
CA THR A 230 1.71 -0.50 13.80
C THR A 230 0.59 -1.41 13.33
N ALA A 231 0.03 -2.16 14.29
CA ALA A 231 -1.11 -3.04 14.05
C ALA A 231 -2.34 -2.31 13.46
N GLY A 232 -3.05 -2.99 12.56
CA GLY A 232 -4.26 -2.48 11.87
C GLY A 232 -4.01 -1.52 10.71
N THR A 233 -2.74 -1.26 10.34
CA THR A 233 -2.41 -0.37 9.21
C THR A 233 -2.49 -1.08 7.86
N LEU A 234 -2.27 -2.39 7.83
CA LEU A 234 -2.36 -3.24 6.62
C LEU A 234 -3.59 -4.13 6.69
N PHE A 235 -4.31 -4.32 5.59
CA PHE A 235 -5.52 -5.15 5.59
C PHE A 235 -5.86 -5.65 4.19
N HIS A 236 -6.61 -6.75 4.10
CA HIS A 236 -7.13 -7.25 2.83
C HIS A 236 -7.87 -6.17 2.04
N GLY A 237 -7.52 -6.00 0.77
CA GLY A 237 -8.12 -4.97 -0.10
C GLY A 237 -7.52 -3.58 0.07
N LEU A 238 -6.43 -3.43 0.84
CA LEU A 238 -5.64 -2.21 0.86
C LEU A 238 -4.77 -2.14 -0.40
N ALA A 239 -4.74 -0.96 -1.02
CA ALA A 239 -3.73 -0.55 -2.00
C ALA A 239 -3.15 0.81 -1.60
N VAL A 240 -1.83 0.93 -1.70
CA VAL A 240 -1.06 2.14 -1.40
C VAL A 240 -0.26 2.53 -2.63
N GLU A 241 -0.33 3.80 -3.01
CA GLU A 241 0.48 4.39 -4.07
C GLU A 241 1.63 5.19 -3.48
N PHE A 242 2.82 5.01 -4.06
CA PHE A 242 3.94 5.92 -3.93
C PHE A 242 4.28 6.52 -5.29
N SER A 243 4.30 7.85 -5.39
CA SER A 243 4.50 8.55 -6.67
C SER A 243 5.09 9.95 -6.47
N ASP A 244 6.02 10.34 -7.33
CA ASP A 244 6.55 11.71 -7.44
C ASP A 244 5.64 12.62 -8.30
N ASN A 245 4.62 12.04 -8.93
CA ASN A 245 3.60 12.72 -9.70
C ASN A 245 2.23 12.05 -9.47
N PRO A 246 1.67 12.12 -8.26
CA PRO A 246 0.42 11.44 -7.93
C PRO A 246 -0.73 12.03 -8.74
N ASP A 247 -1.63 11.17 -9.22
CA ASP A 247 -2.80 11.63 -9.96
C ASP A 247 -3.67 12.52 -9.04
N ILE A 248 -3.93 13.74 -9.51
CA ILE A 248 -4.38 14.87 -8.68
C ILE A 248 -5.82 14.67 -8.17
N SER A 249 -6.51 13.64 -8.65
CA SER A 249 -7.86 13.21 -8.27
C SER A 249 -7.92 12.65 -6.84
N TYR A 250 -6.82 12.16 -6.28
CA TYR A 250 -6.75 11.57 -4.92
C TYR A 250 -6.34 12.56 -3.82
N LYS A 251 -6.03 13.83 -4.15
CA LYS A 251 -5.59 14.83 -3.15
C LYS A 251 -6.65 15.15 -2.08
N SER A 252 -7.93 14.85 -2.29
CA SER A 252 -8.97 15.06 -1.27
C SER A 252 -8.87 14.08 -0.10
N ASP A 253 -8.35 12.87 -0.34
CA ASP A 253 -8.16 11.86 0.71
C ASP A 253 -6.83 12.07 1.47
N PHE A 254 -5.92 12.83 0.86
CA PHE A 254 -4.62 13.24 1.43
C PHE A 254 -4.69 14.37 2.46
N TYR A 255 -5.77 15.16 2.51
CA TYR A 255 -5.83 16.40 3.30
C TYR A 255 -6.83 16.39 4.47
N TRP A 256 -7.38 15.24 4.86
CA TRP A 256 -8.36 15.20 5.96
C TRP A 256 -7.81 14.56 7.24
N PRO A 257 -7.40 15.40 8.21
CA PRO A 257 -7.92 15.28 9.55
C PRO A 257 -8.82 16.50 9.73
N MET A 258 -10.05 16.48 9.20
CA MET A 258 -11.03 17.46 9.66
C MET A 258 -11.43 17.12 11.11
N PHE A 259 -10.64 17.65 12.04
CA PHE A 259 -11.24 18.25 13.21
C PHE A 259 -12.01 19.48 12.75
N LEU A 260 -13.32 19.33 12.52
CA LEU A 260 -14.24 20.45 12.70
C LEU A 260 -14.61 20.47 14.18
N PRO A 261 -14.18 21.47 14.98
CA PRO A 261 -14.79 21.66 16.27
C PRO A 261 -16.25 22.06 16.03
N ALA A 262 -17.19 21.25 16.52
CA ALA A 262 -18.59 21.59 16.54
C ALA A 262 -18.78 22.86 17.41
N ILE A 263 -18.83 24.03 16.77
CA ILE A 263 -19.37 25.24 17.39
C ILE A 263 -20.89 25.05 17.44
N LEU A 264 -21.38 24.48 18.54
CA LEU A 264 -22.80 24.52 18.86
C LEU A 264 -23.10 25.89 19.47
N ASN A 265 -23.61 26.80 18.63
CA ASN A 265 -24.32 27.99 19.08
C ASN A 265 -25.56 27.55 19.88
N SER A 266 -25.49 27.63 21.20
CA SER A 266 -26.70 27.67 22.01
C SER A 266 -27.29 29.09 21.97
N VAL A 267 -28.25 29.30 21.07
CA VAL A 267 -29.27 30.35 21.22
C VAL A 267 -30.63 29.65 21.21
N GLN A 268 -31.06 29.23 22.40
CA GLN A 268 -32.47 29.25 22.80
C GLN A 268 -32.45 29.98 24.15
N GLY A 269 -33.06 31.15 24.29
CA GLY A 269 -34.48 31.32 24.06
C GLY A 269 -35.21 30.92 25.33
N ASN A 270 -35.12 31.76 26.36
CA ASN A 270 -36.09 31.98 27.43
C ASN A 270 -35.89 33.40 27.95
#